data_AF-A0A8E0VKM0-F1
#
_entry.id   AF-A0A8E0VKM0-F1
#
_cell.length_a   1.000
_cell.length_b   1.000
_cell.length_c   1.000
_cell.angle_alpha   90.00
_cell.angle_beta   90.00
_cell.angle_gamma   90.00
#
_symmetry.space_group_name_H-M   'P 1'
#
loop_
_entity.id
_entity.type
_entity.pdbx_description
1 polymer ?
#
loop_
_entity_poly.entity_id
_entity_poly.type
_entity_poly.pdbx_seq_one_letter_code
_entity_poly.pdbx_strand_id
1 'polypeptide(L)'
;MVTVKKKQSALSDRRAMLVRLEDYGSDGSWFCVNPFYKHRKTGDPVILGDRVLLTSVHTGQGLNVTQVHDGIRQGIVEVNALLDSPTGWHINLYLSNEDNQDTIIKGGDVIRFFHAENEQFLTCDEYHGRYHAFLRTTFRATASSATSSKALWEVDVSPHTKFRATYYSGLQDHAARTTCKIKISSHNENPVHLTVTDEASVDTLFELDPTTGTSDEDRPIPVGSFARLRHSQTQRWVCSSRVAIDEDRETRIMHKVSCKLDTYLRITHWTIFD
;
A
#
# COMPACT_ATOMS: atom_id res chain seq x y z
N MET A 1 2.53 17.75 5.73
CA MET A 1 2.48 18.17 7.15
C MET A 1 1.06 18.51 7.57
N VAL A 2 0.62 18.05 8.75
CA VAL A 2 -0.67 18.47 9.35
C VAL A 2 -0.47 19.85 10.00
N THR A 3 -1.32 20.83 9.70
CA THR A 3 -1.15 22.20 10.17
C THR A 3 -2.46 22.81 10.66
N VAL A 4 -2.44 23.41 11.85
CA VAL A 4 -3.56 24.19 12.41
C VAL A 4 -3.51 25.64 11.92
N LYS A 5 -4.63 26.16 11.40
CA LYS A 5 -4.75 27.54 10.91
C LYS A 5 -5.44 28.45 11.92
N LYS A 6 -4.63 29.13 12.74
CA LYS A 6 -5.06 30.04 13.81
C LYS A 6 -6.12 31.08 13.43
N LYS A 7 -6.09 31.58 12.19
CA LYS A 7 -6.98 32.65 11.71
C LYS A 7 -8.21 32.12 10.95
N GLN A 8 -8.38 30.82 10.85
CA GLN A 8 -9.43 30.19 10.06
C GLN A 8 -10.19 29.20 10.93
N SER A 9 -11.51 29.34 10.97
CA SER A 9 -12.39 28.38 11.63
C SER A 9 -12.52 27.10 10.81
N ALA A 10 -12.80 25.99 11.47
CA ALA A 10 -13.15 24.74 10.82
C ALA A 10 -14.49 24.88 10.05
N LEU A 11 -14.73 23.98 9.11
CA LEU A 11 -15.87 24.03 8.20
C LEU A 11 -17.17 23.68 8.92
N SER A 12 -17.15 22.64 9.77
CA SER A 12 -18.35 22.12 10.43
C SER A 12 -18.57 22.74 11.81
N ASP A 13 -17.48 23.01 12.56
CA ASP A 13 -17.54 23.64 13.88
C ASP A 13 -16.79 24.97 13.90
N ARG A 14 -17.53 26.08 13.94
CA ARG A 14 -16.94 27.43 13.97
C ARG A 14 -16.11 27.73 15.24
N ARG A 15 -16.28 26.95 16.31
CA ARG A 15 -15.50 27.06 17.55
C ARG A 15 -14.12 26.42 17.40
N ALA A 16 -13.99 25.47 16.48
CA ALA A 16 -12.73 24.83 16.16
C ALA A 16 -11.96 25.63 15.10
N MET A 17 -10.64 25.49 15.10
CA MET A 17 -9.77 25.99 14.04
C MET A 17 -9.61 24.96 12.93
N LEU A 18 -9.42 25.44 11.71
CA LEU A 18 -9.19 24.61 10.54
C LEU A 18 -7.87 23.86 10.67
N VAL A 19 -7.88 22.58 10.33
CA VAL A 19 -6.69 21.75 10.16
C VAL A 19 -6.59 21.36 8.70
N ARG A 20 -5.40 21.50 8.11
CA ARG A 20 -5.16 21.13 6.71
C ARG A 20 -3.83 20.43 6.52
N LEU A 21 -3.72 19.69 5.42
CA LEU A 21 -2.46 19.14 4.95
C LEU A 21 -1.76 20.17 4.07
N GLU A 22 -0.46 20.36 4.31
CA GLU A 22 0.41 21.24 3.54
C GLU A 22 1.70 20.53 3.17
N ASP A 23 2.25 20.84 1.99
CA ASP A 23 3.50 20.24 1.52
C ASP A 23 4.67 20.56 2.47
N TYR A 24 4.73 21.80 2.94
CA TYR A 24 5.72 22.28 3.90
C TYR A 24 5.07 22.60 5.24
N GLY A 25 5.79 22.29 6.33
CA GLY A 25 5.35 22.63 7.67
C GLY A 25 5.42 24.13 7.94
N SER A 26 4.56 24.63 8.82
CA SER A 26 4.62 25.98 9.38
C SER A 26 4.69 25.91 10.91
N ASP A 27 4.72 27.07 11.56
CA ASP A 27 4.53 27.24 13.00
C ASP A 27 3.28 26.51 13.57
N GLY A 28 2.21 26.41 12.77
CA GLY A 28 0.98 25.70 13.12
C GLY A 28 1.08 24.17 12.99
N SER A 29 2.20 23.63 12.51
CA SER A 29 2.41 22.18 12.35
C SER A 29 3.06 21.53 13.57
N TRP A 30 3.40 22.32 14.59
CA TRP A 30 4.04 21.80 15.80
C TRP A 30 2.99 21.35 16.80
N PHE A 31 3.10 20.10 17.25
CA PHE A 31 2.21 19.49 18.23
C PHE A 31 2.99 18.97 19.42
N CYS A 32 2.49 19.26 20.62
CA CYS A 32 2.86 18.56 21.84
C CYS A 32 2.10 17.23 21.88
N VAL A 33 2.83 16.15 22.14
CA VAL A 33 2.26 14.83 22.43
C VAL A 33 2.09 14.73 23.94
N ASN A 34 0.83 14.76 24.39
CA ASN A 34 0.48 14.70 25.81
C ASN A 34 -0.18 13.35 26.13
N PRO A 35 0.03 12.78 27.33
CA PRO A 35 -0.65 11.56 27.73
C PRO A 35 -2.17 11.80 27.83
N PHE A 36 -2.97 10.91 27.25
CA PHE A 36 -4.43 10.99 27.38
C PHE A 36 -4.90 10.57 28.78
N TYR A 37 -4.25 9.56 29.36
CA TYR A 37 -4.61 9.00 30.66
C TYR A 37 -3.67 9.45 31.78
N LYS A 38 -4.22 9.63 32.98
CA LYS A 38 -3.50 10.15 34.17
C LYS A 38 -2.41 9.25 34.75
N HIS A 39 -2.29 8.00 34.30
CA HIS A 39 -1.24 7.08 34.76
C HIS A 39 0.11 7.32 34.08
N ARG A 40 0.15 8.20 33.06
CA ARG A 40 1.37 8.66 32.40
C ARG A 40 1.57 10.14 32.64
N LYS A 41 2.82 10.59 32.60
CA LYS A 41 3.23 11.96 32.90
C LYS A 41 4.04 12.49 31.72
N THR A 42 4.06 13.81 31.55
CA THR A 42 4.98 14.46 30.62
C THR A 42 6.42 14.10 30.99
N GLY A 43 7.19 13.64 30.01
CA GLY A 43 8.57 13.16 30.18
C GLY A 43 8.70 11.64 30.26
N ASP A 44 7.60 10.91 30.50
CA ASP A 44 7.61 9.45 30.36
C ASP A 44 7.79 9.07 28.87
N PRO A 45 8.50 7.97 28.56
CA PRO A 45 8.57 7.47 27.18
C PRO A 45 7.17 7.09 26.71
N VAL A 46 6.86 7.28 25.43
CA VAL A 46 5.59 6.84 24.82
C VAL A 46 5.72 5.38 24.37
N ILE A 47 4.73 4.55 24.68
CA ILE A 47 4.71 3.11 24.43
C ILE A 47 3.67 2.81 23.34
N LEU A 48 3.93 1.79 22.52
CA LEU A 48 2.98 1.37 21.48
C LEU A 48 1.64 0.97 22.08
N GLY A 49 0.55 1.42 21.44
CA GLY A 49 -0.81 1.24 21.93
C GLY A 49 -1.27 2.33 22.90
N ASP A 50 -0.37 3.21 23.36
CA ASP A 50 -0.77 4.37 24.16
C ASP A 50 -1.76 5.26 23.42
N ARG A 51 -2.64 5.87 24.21
CA ARG A 51 -3.52 6.93 23.75
C ARG A 51 -2.93 8.29 24.14
N VAL A 52 -2.83 9.19 23.16
CA VAL A 52 -2.23 10.52 23.32
C VAL A 52 -3.19 11.63 22.91
N LEU A 53 -2.94 12.83 23.40
CA LEU A 53 -3.52 14.08 22.93
C LEU A 53 -2.48 14.81 22.08
N LEU A 54 -2.87 15.27 20.89
CA LEU A 54 -2.03 16.08 20.03
C LEU A 54 -2.46 17.54 20.16
N THR A 55 -1.69 18.35 20.87
CA THR A 55 -2.03 19.75 21.15
C THR A 55 -1.13 20.68 20.34
N SER A 56 -1.70 21.58 19.54
CA SER A 56 -0.91 22.56 18.80
C SER A 56 -0.11 23.44 19.77
N VAL A 57 1.20 23.53 19.55
CA VAL A 57 2.10 24.37 20.35
C VAL A 57 1.70 25.84 20.24
N HIS A 58 1.29 26.27 19.04
CA HIS A 58 1.04 27.67 18.76
C HIS A 58 -0.33 28.17 19.21
N THR A 59 -1.36 27.31 19.20
CA THR A 59 -2.74 27.70 19.54
C THR A 59 -3.23 27.12 20.87
N GLY A 60 -2.54 26.11 21.43
CA GLY A 60 -2.98 25.37 22.61
C GLY A 60 -4.19 24.46 22.36
N GLN A 61 -4.69 24.37 21.13
CA GLN A 61 -5.87 23.57 20.80
C GLN A 61 -5.50 22.12 20.50
N GLY A 62 -6.33 21.19 20.97
CA GLY A 62 -6.17 19.75 20.72
C GLY A 62 -6.75 19.34 19.38
N LEU A 63 -6.08 18.41 18.69
CA LEU A 63 -6.60 17.78 17.49
C LEU A 63 -7.86 16.96 17.83
N ASN A 64 -8.93 17.23 17.10
CA ASN A 64 -10.27 16.80 17.41
C ASN A 64 -10.96 16.23 16.16
N VAL A 65 -12.00 15.42 16.38
CA VAL A 65 -12.86 14.89 15.32
C VAL A 65 -14.29 15.34 15.56
N THR A 66 -14.90 15.97 14.55
CA THR A 66 -16.30 16.39 14.56
C THR A 66 -17.08 15.65 13.48
N GLN A 67 -18.28 15.15 13.79
CA GLN A 67 -19.17 14.52 12.81
C GLN A 67 -19.78 15.57 11.88
N VAL A 68 -19.62 15.37 10.57
CA VAL A 68 -20.17 16.28 9.55
C VAL A 68 -21.56 15.78 9.17
N HIS A 69 -22.56 16.64 9.33
CA HIS A 69 -23.94 16.34 8.95
C HIS A 69 -24.24 17.01 7.60
N ASP A 70 -23.95 16.33 6.50
CA ASP A 70 -24.11 16.89 5.14
C ASP A 70 -25.37 16.38 4.40
N GLY A 71 -26.31 15.72 5.10
CA GLY A 71 -27.60 15.27 4.55
C GLY A 71 -27.57 14.17 3.49
N ILE A 72 -26.48 14.04 2.71
CA ILE A 72 -26.31 13.13 1.57
C ILE A 72 -25.35 11.99 1.94
N ARG A 73 -24.34 12.26 2.76
CA ARG A 73 -23.29 11.31 3.11
C ARG A 73 -23.30 11.07 4.62
N GLN A 74 -23.54 9.83 5.03
CA GLN A 74 -23.45 9.42 6.43
C GLN A 74 -22.00 8.99 6.76
N GLY A 75 -21.54 9.32 7.98
CA GLY A 75 -20.25 8.85 8.51
C GLY A 75 -19.02 9.68 8.11
N ILE A 76 -19.19 10.85 7.49
CA ILE A 76 -18.07 11.77 7.24
C ILE A 76 -17.71 12.50 8.53
N VAL A 77 -16.42 12.55 8.82
CA VAL A 77 -15.87 13.32 9.93
C VAL A 77 -14.92 14.39 9.42
N GLU A 78 -14.90 15.51 10.12
CA GLU A 78 -13.91 16.57 9.94
C GLU A 78 -12.90 16.46 11.09
N VAL A 79 -11.62 16.45 10.74
CA VAL A 79 -10.54 16.64 11.71
C VAL A 79 -10.28 18.14 11.83
N ASN A 80 -10.38 18.67 13.05
CA ASN A 80 -10.18 20.08 13.36
C ASN A 80 -9.36 20.25 14.63
N ALA A 81 -9.08 21.49 15.04
CA ALA A 81 -8.43 21.77 16.32
C ALA A 81 -9.44 22.46 17.24
N LEU A 82 -9.67 21.90 18.42
CA LEU A 82 -10.63 22.40 19.39
C LEU A 82 -9.96 22.60 20.74
N LEU A 83 -10.32 23.67 21.45
CA LEU A 83 -9.90 23.86 22.82
C LEU A 83 -10.47 22.73 23.70
N ASP A 84 -9.64 22.15 24.57
CA ASP A 84 -10.02 21.04 25.46
C ASP A 84 -10.67 19.84 24.74
N SER A 85 -10.13 19.47 23.58
CA SER A 85 -10.62 18.31 22.83
C SER A 85 -10.62 17.03 23.68
N PRO A 86 -11.74 16.28 23.74
CA PRO A 86 -11.81 14.98 24.40
C PRO A 86 -11.25 13.84 23.53
N THR A 87 -10.76 14.13 22.33
CA THR A 87 -10.34 13.13 21.35
C THR A 87 -8.92 12.67 21.64
N GLY A 88 -8.77 11.43 22.11
CA GLY A 88 -7.47 10.78 22.20
C GLY A 88 -7.15 9.94 20.96
N TRP A 89 -5.88 9.96 20.53
CA TRP A 89 -5.33 9.31 19.35
C TRP A 89 -4.48 8.10 19.74
N HIS A 90 -4.66 6.96 19.07
CA HIS A 90 -3.80 5.80 19.25
C HIS A 90 -2.61 5.86 18.29
N ILE A 91 -1.41 5.63 18.81
CA ILE A 91 -0.20 5.52 17.98
C ILE A 91 0.09 4.03 17.79
N ASN A 92 0.06 3.60 16.53
CA ASN A 92 0.44 2.25 16.11
C ASN A 92 1.76 2.33 15.32
N LEU A 93 2.68 1.42 15.59
CA LEU A 93 3.90 1.30 14.80
C LEU A 93 3.54 0.70 13.44
N TYR A 94 3.89 1.41 12.38
CA TYR A 94 3.80 0.89 11.02
C TYR A 94 5.14 0.33 10.55
N LEU A 95 6.20 1.13 10.66
CA LEU A 95 7.56 0.79 10.29
C LEU A 95 8.52 1.36 11.33
N SER A 96 9.51 0.58 11.77
CA SER A 96 10.54 1.07 12.67
C SER A 96 11.49 2.01 11.95
N ASN A 97 12.16 2.90 12.68
CA ASN A 97 13.16 3.78 12.07
C ASN A 97 14.37 3.01 11.52
N GLU A 98 14.73 1.88 12.15
CA GLU A 98 15.83 1.03 11.70
C GLU A 98 15.50 0.31 10.39
N ASP A 99 14.23 -0.09 10.21
CA ASP A 99 13.73 -0.72 8.99
C ASP A 99 13.40 0.30 7.89
N ASN A 100 13.28 1.59 8.22
CA ASN A 100 12.98 2.65 7.26
C ASN A 100 14.24 3.10 6.50
N GLN A 101 14.80 2.19 5.70
CA GLN A 101 15.96 2.46 4.85
C GLN A 101 15.51 2.55 3.39
N ASP A 102 15.97 3.56 2.66
CA ASP A 102 15.62 3.76 1.25
C ASP A 102 16.30 2.74 0.31
N THR A 103 17.26 1.98 0.84
CA THR A 103 18.01 0.96 0.10
C THR A 103 17.30 -0.38 0.05
N ILE A 104 16.25 -0.60 0.85
CA ILE A 104 15.51 -1.87 0.93
C ILE A 104 14.03 -1.65 0.63
N ILE A 105 13.34 -2.68 0.16
CA ILE A 105 11.88 -2.64 0.01
C ILE A 105 11.24 -2.66 1.40
N LYS A 106 10.29 -1.77 1.61
CA LYS A 106 9.49 -1.64 2.84
C LYS A 106 8.00 -1.69 2.54
N GLY A 107 7.21 -1.89 3.59
CA GLY A 107 5.77 -1.77 3.52
C GLY A 107 5.37 -0.34 3.09
N GLY A 108 4.41 -0.25 2.18
CA GLY A 108 3.94 1.01 1.60
C GLY A 108 4.69 1.44 0.33
N ASP A 109 5.79 0.77 -0.02
CA ASP A 109 6.48 1.03 -1.28
C ASP A 109 5.58 0.63 -2.45
N VAL A 110 5.55 1.49 -3.47
CA VAL A 110 4.86 1.21 -4.73
C VAL A 110 5.88 0.75 -5.76
N ILE A 111 5.71 -0.47 -6.24
CA ILE A 111 6.64 -1.15 -7.15
C ILE A 111 5.96 -1.57 -8.45
N ARG A 112 6.79 -1.96 -9.43
CA ARG A 112 6.34 -2.68 -10.64
C ARG A 112 7.04 -4.02 -10.71
N PHE A 113 6.29 -5.09 -10.91
CA PHE A 113 6.87 -6.40 -11.20
C PHE A 113 7.16 -6.48 -12.70
N PHE A 114 8.43 -6.50 -13.11
CA PHE A 114 8.83 -6.71 -14.49
C PHE A 114 9.41 -8.12 -14.66
N HIS A 115 8.94 -8.89 -15.62
CA HIS A 115 9.43 -10.21 -15.95
C HIS A 115 10.68 -10.11 -16.82
N ALA A 116 11.80 -10.64 -16.35
CA ALA A 116 13.09 -10.49 -17.01
C ALA A 116 13.14 -11.13 -18.40
N GLU A 117 12.74 -12.40 -18.48
CA GLU A 117 12.92 -13.22 -19.68
C GLU A 117 11.89 -12.91 -20.77
N ASN A 118 10.65 -12.63 -20.38
CA ASN A 118 9.60 -12.27 -21.35
C ASN A 118 9.54 -10.77 -21.64
N GLU A 119 10.26 -9.95 -20.87
CA GLU A 119 10.22 -8.49 -20.94
C GLU A 119 8.79 -7.91 -20.83
N GLN A 120 8.05 -8.31 -19.79
CA GLN A 120 6.66 -7.92 -19.59
C GLN A 120 6.40 -7.39 -18.18
N PHE A 121 5.56 -6.37 -18.05
CA PHE A 121 5.09 -5.93 -16.74
C PHE A 121 3.87 -6.74 -16.29
N LEU A 122 3.82 -7.06 -15.00
CA LEU A 122 2.59 -7.52 -14.36
C LEU A 122 1.65 -6.35 -14.17
N THR A 123 0.47 -6.44 -14.77
CA THR A 123 -0.55 -5.40 -14.73
C THR A 123 -1.86 -5.94 -14.19
N CYS A 124 -2.70 -5.05 -13.68
CA CYS A 124 -4.09 -5.34 -13.39
C CYS A 124 -5.01 -4.40 -14.17
N ASP A 125 -6.00 -4.96 -14.84
CA ASP A 125 -6.97 -4.20 -15.64
C ASP A 125 -8.31 -4.92 -15.73
N GLU A 126 -9.36 -4.16 -16.04
CA GLU A 126 -10.68 -4.71 -16.29
C GLU A 126 -10.78 -5.26 -17.72
N TYR A 127 -11.34 -6.45 -17.85
CA TYR A 127 -11.69 -7.07 -19.12
C TYR A 127 -12.99 -7.88 -18.94
N HIS A 128 -13.98 -7.63 -19.80
CA HIS A 128 -15.34 -8.20 -19.70
C HIS A 128 -15.99 -8.08 -18.32
N GLY A 129 -15.91 -6.89 -17.70
CA GLY A 129 -16.57 -6.62 -16.41
C GLY A 129 -15.87 -7.19 -15.19
N ARG A 130 -14.66 -7.76 -15.34
CA ARG A 130 -13.88 -8.35 -14.23
C ARG A 130 -12.43 -7.90 -14.29
N TYR A 131 -11.83 -7.71 -13.12
CA TYR A 131 -10.41 -7.41 -13.02
C TYR A 131 -9.57 -8.68 -13.18
N HIS A 132 -8.47 -8.55 -13.91
CA HIS A 132 -7.51 -9.62 -14.14
C HIS A 132 -6.09 -9.12 -13.88
N ALA A 133 -5.29 -9.93 -13.18
CA ALA A 133 -3.84 -9.77 -13.13
C ALA A 133 -3.17 -10.59 -14.26
N PHE A 134 -2.33 -9.96 -15.07
CA PHE A 134 -1.73 -10.59 -16.24
C PHE A 134 -0.40 -9.92 -16.62
N LEU A 135 0.45 -10.67 -17.33
CA LEU A 135 1.63 -10.12 -17.98
C LEU A 135 1.22 -9.46 -19.29
N ARG A 136 1.57 -8.18 -19.43
CA ARG A 136 1.19 -7.38 -20.59
C ARG A 136 2.28 -7.37 -21.63
N THR A 137 1.94 -7.79 -22.85
CA THR A 137 2.81 -7.61 -24.02
C THR A 137 2.82 -6.15 -24.45
N THR A 138 4.02 -5.63 -24.74
CA THR A 138 4.25 -4.27 -25.25
C THR A 138 4.98 -4.35 -26.57
N PHE A 139 4.63 -3.47 -27.50
CA PHE A 139 5.31 -3.35 -28.81
C PHE A 139 6.32 -2.18 -28.82
N ARG A 140 6.71 -1.68 -27.65
CA ARG A 140 7.76 -0.67 -27.51
C ARG A 140 9.12 -1.31 -27.77
N ALA A 141 10.05 -0.54 -28.34
CA ALA A 141 11.42 -0.99 -28.60
C ALA A 141 12.17 -1.45 -27.34
N THR A 142 11.89 -0.81 -26.20
CA THR A 142 12.38 -1.22 -24.88
C THR A 142 11.19 -1.43 -23.95
N ALA A 143 10.92 -2.67 -23.56
CA ALA A 143 9.76 -2.98 -22.73
C ALA A 143 9.83 -2.28 -21.36
N SER A 144 11.02 -2.17 -20.77
CA SER A 144 11.27 -1.50 -19.49
C SER A 144 10.93 0.00 -19.49
N SER A 145 10.83 0.64 -20.66
CA SER A 145 10.37 2.04 -20.77
C SER A 145 8.85 2.21 -20.62
N ALA A 146 8.08 1.11 -20.54
CA ALA A 146 6.64 1.19 -20.39
C ALA A 146 6.26 1.63 -18.96
N THR A 147 5.70 2.83 -18.83
CA THR A 147 5.30 3.42 -17.54
C THR A 147 3.78 3.49 -17.40
N SER A 148 3.11 2.33 -17.30
CA SER A 148 1.66 2.31 -17.08
C SER A 148 1.34 2.42 -15.58
N SER A 149 0.34 3.23 -15.24
CA SER A 149 -0.26 3.22 -13.89
C SER A 149 -0.92 1.88 -13.56
N LYS A 150 -1.30 1.09 -14.57
CA LYS A 150 -1.89 -0.26 -14.41
C LYS A 150 -0.90 -1.32 -13.94
N ALA A 151 0.39 -0.95 -13.81
CA ALA A 151 1.47 -1.83 -13.37
C ALA A 151 1.97 -1.53 -11.95
N LEU A 152 1.34 -0.57 -11.25
CA LEU A 152 1.75 -0.15 -9.91
C LEU A 152 1.13 -1.07 -8.85
N TRP A 153 1.96 -1.59 -7.96
CA TRP A 153 1.56 -2.47 -6.86
C TRP A 153 2.13 -1.94 -5.56
N GLU A 154 1.29 -1.65 -4.57
CA GLU A 154 1.77 -1.36 -3.21
C GLU A 154 2.10 -2.67 -2.49
N VAL A 155 3.22 -2.66 -1.80
CA VAL A 155 3.69 -3.76 -0.98
C VAL A 155 3.12 -3.60 0.43
N ASP A 156 2.18 -4.46 0.82
CA ASP A 156 1.76 -4.58 2.21
C ASP A 156 2.61 -5.63 2.90
N VAL A 157 3.50 -5.22 3.83
CA VAL A 157 4.34 -6.16 4.58
C VAL A 157 3.59 -6.70 5.79
N SER A 158 3.57 -8.03 5.90
CA SER A 158 3.19 -8.79 7.09
C SER A 158 4.46 -9.16 7.87
N PRO A 159 4.40 -9.41 9.19
CA PRO A 159 5.57 -9.89 9.93
C PRO A 159 6.22 -11.10 9.24
N HIS A 160 7.56 -11.10 9.20
CA HIS A 160 8.44 -12.14 8.62
C HIS A 160 8.40 -12.29 7.08
N THR A 161 8.90 -11.28 6.34
CA THR A 161 9.17 -11.29 4.87
C THR A 161 8.01 -11.61 3.91
N LYS A 162 6.80 -11.82 4.45
CA LYS A 162 5.57 -12.01 3.68
C LYS A 162 5.01 -10.67 3.27
N PHE A 163 4.51 -10.61 2.04
CA PHE A 163 3.88 -9.41 1.54
C PHE A 163 2.60 -9.72 0.75
N ARG A 164 1.76 -8.70 0.62
CA ARG A 164 0.65 -8.67 -0.35
C ARG A 164 0.93 -7.59 -1.38
N ALA A 165 0.65 -7.89 -2.64
CA ALA A 165 0.67 -6.89 -3.71
C ALA A 165 -0.74 -6.36 -3.92
N THR A 166 -0.95 -5.10 -3.57
CA THR A 166 -2.24 -4.41 -3.73
C THR A 166 -2.18 -3.46 -4.91
N TYR A 167 -3.05 -3.67 -5.89
CA TYR A 167 -3.27 -2.77 -7.02
C TYR A 167 -4.35 -1.74 -6.67
N TYR A 168 -4.10 -0.50 -7.09
CA TYR A 168 -5.07 0.59 -7.04
C TYR A 168 -5.51 0.96 -8.46
N SER A 169 -6.79 0.72 -8.78
CA SER A 169 -7.38 1.44 -9.91
C SER A 169 -7.51 2.91 -9.49
N GLY A 170 -7.05 3.83 -10.33
CA GLY A 170 -6.98 5.26 -10.03
C GLY A 170 -8.28 5.88 -9.49
N LEU A 171 -8.13 7.07 -8.89
CA LEU A 171 -9.13 7.94 -8.25
C LEU A 171 -10.26 8.44 -9.17
N GLN A 172 -10.85 7.58 -9.99
CA GLN A 172 -12.08 7.92 -10.70
C GLN A 172 -13.25 7.69 -9.74
N ASP A 173 -13.71 8.81 -9.20
CA ASP A 173 -14.80 8.98 -8.25
C ASP A 173 -14.49 8.63 -6.79
N HIS A 174 -14.68 9.61 -5.91
CA HIS A 174 -14.40 9.59 -4.46
C HIS A 174 -15.27 8.59 -3.67
N ALA A 175 -15.89 7.60 -4.32
CA ALA A 175 -16.84 6.68 -3.73
C ALA A 175 -16.45 5.19 -3.82
N ALA A 176 -15.50 4.80 -4.68
CA ALA A 176 -15.05 3.40 -4.74
C ALA A 176 -13.59 3.29 -5.18
N ARG A 177 -12.66 3.29 -4.21
CA ARG A 177 -11.31 2.75 -4.45
C ARG A 177 -11.46 1.24 -4.69
N THR A 178 -11.45 0.79 -5.93
CA THR A 178 -11.32 -0.64 -6.20
C THR A 178 -9.85 -1.03 -5.96
N THR A 179 -9.60 -1.56 -4.77
CA THR A 179 -8.32 -2.19 -4.44
C THR A 179 -8.43 -3.67 -4.74
N CYS A 180 -7.47 -4.24 -5.45
CA CYS A 180 -7.43 -5.69 -5.61
C CYS A 180 -6.02 -6.21 -5.33
N LYS A 181 -5.97 -7.39 -4.72
CA LYS A 181 -4.77 -8.07 -4.25
C LYS A 181 -4.55 -9.28 -5.14
N ILE A 182 -3.30 -9.55 -5.47
CA ILE A 182 -2.95 -10.80 -6.15
C ILE A 182 -3.29 -11.97 -5.21
N LYS A 183 -3.93 -12.99 -5.76
CA LYS A 183 -4.28 -14.24 -5.08
C LYS A 183 -4.00 -15.43 -6.01
N ILE A 184 -3.77 -16.61 -5.45
CA ILE A 184 -3.86 -17.87 -6.22
C ILE A 184 -5.33 -18.32 -6.39
N SER A 185 -5.70 -18.82 -7.57
CA SER A 185 -7.08 -19.20 -7.89
C SER A 185 -7.66 -20.26 -6.93
N SER A 186 -7.05 -21.44 -6.89
CA SER A 186 -7.41 -22.55 -6.02
C SER A 186 -6.20 -23.48 -5.84
N HIS A 187 -6.05 -24.04 -4.64
CA HIS A 187 -4.97 -24.99 -4.33
C HIS A 187 -5.04 -26.28 -5.16
N ASN A 188 -6.25 -26.64 -5.61
CA ASN A 188 -6.54 -27.90 -6.32
C ASN A 188 -6.60 -27.74 -7.84
N GLU A 189 -6.52 -26.52 -8.36
CA GLU A 189 -6.46 -26.30 -9.80
C GLU A 189 -5.09 -26.69 -10.37
N ASN A 190 -5.08 -27.26 -11.57
CA ASN A 190 -3.83 -27.54 -12.28
C ASN A 190 -3.98 -27.16 -13.76
N PRO A 191 -3.30 -26.11 -14.24
CA PRO A 191 -2.35 -25.25 -13.51
C PRO A 191 -3.04 -24.26 -12.57
N VAL A 192 -2.39 -23.95 -11.44
CA VAL A 192 -2.80 -22.82 -10.56
C VAL A 192 -2.47 -21.52 -11.26
N HIS A 193 -3.39 -20.57 -11.25
CA HIS A 193 -3.23 -19.24 -11.84
C HIS A 193 -3.28 -18.14 -10.79
N LEU A 194 -2.66 -16.99 -11.11
CA LEU A 194 -2.92 -15.78 -10.36
C LEU A 194 -4.27 -15.19 -10.76
N THR A 195 -5.01 -14.75 -9.76
CA THR A 195 -6.27 -14.01 -9.85
C THR A 195 -6.18 -12.78 -8.95
N VAL A 196 -7.27 -12.03 -8.84
CA VAL A 196 -7.35 -10.86 -7.97
C VAL A 196 -8.57 -10.94 -7.06
N THR A 197 -8.45 -10.34 -5.87
CA THR A 197 -9.52 -10.26 -4.87
C THR A 197 -9.41 -8.95 -4.07
N ASP A 198 -10.52 -8.41 -3.61
CA ASP A 198 -10.55 -7.29 -2.66
C ASP A 198 -10.18 -7.72 -1.23
N GLU A 199 -10.51 -8.96 -0.85
CA GLU A 199 -10.30 -9.50 0.49
C GLU A 199 -8.86 -10.00 0.73
N ALA A 200 -8.33 -9.69 1.91
CA ALA A 200 -7.05 -10.25 2.35
C ALA A 200 -7.26 -11.64 2.94
N SER A 201 -6.49 -12.63 2.49
CA SER A 201 -6.52 -13.99 3.03
C SER A 201 -5.12 -14.60 3.08
N VAL A 202 -5.03 -15.89 3.39
CA VAL A 202 -3.78 -16.66 3.28
C VAL A 202 -3.34 -16.86 1.83
N ASP A 203 -4.30 -16.84 0.88
CA ASP A 203 -4.04 -17.03 -0.55
C ASP A 203 -3.44 -15.78 -1.24
N THR A 204 -3.45 -14.64 -0.54
CA THR A 204 -2.87 -13.38 -1.01
C THR A 204 -1.47 -13.13 -0.47
N LEU A 205 -0.92 -14.07 0.32
CA LEU A 205 0.40 -13.94 0.93
C LEU A 205 1.48 -14.54 0.02
N PHE A 206 2.45 -13.71 -0.32
CA PHE A 206 3.61 -14.12 -1.10
C PHE A 206 4.91 -13.78 -0.37
N GLU A 207 5.98 -14.44 -0.78
CA GLU A 207 7.33 -14.24 -0.30
C GLU A 207 8.21 -13.88 -1.50
N LEU A 208 9.07 -12.90 -1.30
CA LEU A 208 10.12 -12.57 -2.26
C LEU A 208 11.40 -13.29 -1.83
N ASP A 209 11.97 -14.05 -2.75
CA ASP A 209 13.19 -14.80 -2.52
C ASP A 209 14.32 -14.22 -3.38
N PRO A 210 15.43 -13.73 -2.77
CA PRO A 210 16.52 -13.12 -3.50
C PRO A 210 17.28 -14.14 -4.35
N THR A 211 17.68 -13.75 -5.56
CA THR A 211 18.41 -14.65 -6.47
C THR A 211 19.92 -14.70 -6.21
N THR A 212 20.47 -13.71 -5.50
CA THR A 212 21.86 -13.73 -5.02
C THR A 212 21.91 -14.68 -3.84
N GLY A 213 22.69 -15.77 -3.91
CA GLY A 213 22.70 -16.91 -2.98
C GLY A 213 23.05 -16.63 -1.51
N THR A 214 22.35 -15.70 -0.88
CA THR A 214 22.38 -15.41 0.55
C THR A 214 21.43 -16.38 1.23
N SER A 215 21.97 -17.29 2.02
CA SER A 215 21.29 -18.39 2.71
C SER A 215 20.43 -17.96 3.91
N ASP A 216 20.00 -16.70 3.96
CA ASP A 216 19.33 -16.13 5.13
C ASP A 216 17.92 -15.66 4.74
N GLU A 217 16.91 -16.40 5.21
CA GLU A 217 15.49 -16.23 4.83
C GLU A 217 14.89 -14.90 5.33
N ASP A 218 15.55 -14.23 6.28
CA ASP A 218 15.08 -12.99 6.91
C ASP A 218 15.79 -11.72 6.41
N ARG A 219 16.64 -11.81 5.37
CA ARG A 219 17.39 -10.64 4.89
C ARG A 219 16.47 -9.67 4.12
N PRO A 220 16.54 -8.35 4.41
CA PRO A 220 15.79 -7.36 3.65
C PRO A 220 16.24 -7.33 2.19
N ILE A 221 15.30 -7.05 1.30
CA ILE A 221 15.51 -7.12 -0.15
C ILE A 221 15.95 -5.76 -0.66
N PRO A 222 17.16 -5.64 -1.23
CA PRO A 222 17.65 -4.36 -1.75
C PRO A 222 16.80 -3.86 -2.91
N VAL A 223 16.56 -2.57 -2.98
CA VAL A 223 15.83 -1.92 -4.08
C VAL A 223 16.55 -2.19 -5.41
N GLY A 224 15.78 -2.52 -6.45
CA GLY A 224 16.29 -2.81 -7.78
C GLY A 224 16.95 -4.19 -7.95
N SER A 225 16.90 -5.05 -6.93
CA SER A 225 17.45 -6.41 -7.00
C SER A 225 16.55 -7.40 -7.77
N PHE A 226 17.05 -8.60 -8.03
CA PHE A 226 16.27 -9.68 -8.63
C PHE A 226 15.73 -10.61 -7.56
N ALA A 227 14.41 -10.74 -7.52
CA ALA A 227 13.72 -11.66 -6.64
C ALA A 227 12.83 -12.63 -7.42
N ARG A 228 12.59 -13.77 -6.81
CA ARG A 228 11.60 -14.76 -7.23
C ARG A 228 10.38 -14.61 -6.34
N LEU A 229 9.20 -14.79 -6.93
CA LEU A 229 7.95 -14.68 -6.19
C LEU A 229 7.40 -16.07 -5.88
N ARG A 230 7.13 -16.34 -4.60
CA ARG A 230 6.59 -17.61 -4.13
C ARG A 230 5.31 -17.40 -3.34
N HIS A 231 4.30 -18.23 -3.57
CA HIS A 231 3.10 -18.22 -2.75
C HIS A 231 3.37 -18.90 -1.40
N SER A 232 3.06 -18.20 -0.29
CA SER A 232 3.51 -18.60 1.05
C SER A 232 2.92 -19.94 1.50
N GLN A 233 1.64 -20.21 1.23
CA GLN A 233 1.01 -21.42 1.73
C GLN A 233 1.27 -22.65 0.85
N THR A 234 1.24 -22.49 -0.48
CA THR A 234 1.43 -23.62 -1.41
C THR A 234 2.89 -23.87 -1.76
N GLN A 235 3.77 -22.94 -1.38
CA GLN A 235 5.20 -22.96 -1.72
C GLN A 235 5.46 -23.02 -3.23
N ARG A 236 4.46 -22.66 -4.06
CA ARG A 236 4.57 -22.62 -5.51
C ARG A 236 5.17 -21.31 -5.96
N TRP A 237 6.08 -21.39 -6.90
CA TRP A 237 6.69 -20.25 -7.57
C TRP A 237 5.76 -19.70 -8.63
N VAL A 238 5.60 -18.40 -8.65
CA VAL A 238 4.90 -17.72 -9.73
C VAL A 238 5.75 -17.88 -11.00
N CYS A 239 5.14 -18.17 -12.15
CA CYS A 239 5.79 -18.34 -13.45
C CYS A 239 4.94 -17.70 -14.57
N SER A 240 5.56 -17.26 -15.66
CA SER A 240 4.79 -16.82 -16.83
C SER A 240 4.04 -17.97 -17.51
N SER A 241 2.94 -17.62 -18.18
CA SER A 241 2.20 -18.52 -19.04
C SER A 241 1.96 -17.87 -20.40
N ARG A 242 1.81 -18.68 -21.44
CA ARG A 242 1.44 -18.23 -22.79
C ARG A 242 -0.07 -18.19 -23.01
N VAL A 243 -0.85 -18.66 -22.03
CA VAL A 243 -2.32 -18.66 -22.10
C VAL A 243 -2.82 -17.22 -22.09
N ALA A 244 -3.49 -16.80 -23.17
CA ALA A 244 -4.08 -15.48 -23.27
C ALA A 244 -5.41 -15.41 -22.53
N ILE A 245 -5.75 -14.23 -22.02
CA ILE A 245 -7.07 -13.92 -21.46
C ILE A 245 -7.96 -13.34 -22.56
N ASP A 246 -7.38 -12.54 -23.45
CA ASP A 246 -8.02 -11.82 -24.54
C ASP A 246 -7.99 -12.60 -25.86
N GLU A 247 -8.49 -13.84 -25.85
CA GLU A 247 -8.48 -14.71 -27.02
C GLU A 247 -9.35 -14.22 -28.19
N ASP A 248 -10.33 -13.38 -27.89
CA ASP A 248 -11.22 -12.72 -28.85
C ASP A 248 -10.55 -11.57 -29.62
N ARG A 249 -9.40 -11.08 -29.16
CA ARG A 249 -8.66 -10.01 -29.82
C ARG A 249 -7.73 -10.56 -30.90
N GLU A 250 -7.60 -9.79 -31.98
CA GLU A 250 -6.67 -10.07 -33.07
C GLU A 250 -5.21 -10.11 -32.58
N THR A 251 -4.86 -9.19 -31.68
CA THR A 251 -3.57 -9.18 -30.98
C THR A 251 -3.77 -9.46 -29.50
N ARG A 252 -3.30 -10.62 -29.07
CA ARG A 252 -3.32 -11.06 -27.67
C ARG A 252 -2.23 -10.34 -26.91
N ILE A 253 -2.61 -9.55 -25.93
CA ILE A 253 -1.68 -8.77 -25.09
C ILE A 253 -1.79 -9.12 -23.61
N MET A 254 -2.79 -9.90 -23.20
CA MET A 254 -3.06 -10.24 -21.80
C MET A 254 -2.70 -11.70 -21.53
N HIS A 255 -1.50 -11.97 -21.00
CA HIS A 255 -1.06 -13.34 -20.71
C HIS A 255 -1.24 -13.70 -19.25
N LYS A 256 -1.90 -14.84 -18.98
CA LYS A 256 -2.08 -15.35 -17.62
C LYS A 256 -0.74 -15.56 -16.93
N VAL A 257 -0.77 -15.50 -15.61
CA VAL A 257 0.34 -15.88 -14.75
C VAL A 257 -0.03 -17.15 -14.01
N SER A 258 0.90 -18.09 -13.92
CA SER A 258 0.70 -19.40 -13.30
C SER A 258 1.56 -19.55 -12.05
N CYS A 259 1.24 -20.53 -11.20
CA CYS A 259 2.07 -20.92 -10.06
C CYS A 259 2.45 -22.41 -10.16
N LYS A 260 3.74 -22.73 -10.17
CA LYS A 260 4.31 -24.08 -10.34
C LYS A 260 5.26 -24.44 -9.21
N LEU A 261 5.47 -25.74 -8.97
CA LEU A 261 6.38 -26.23 -7.92
C LEU A 261 7.87 -26.07 -8.31
N ASP A 262 8.21 -26.28 -9.59
CA ASP A 262 9.62 -26.41 -10.02
C ASP A 262 10.07 -25.31 -11.02
N THR A 263 9.32 -24.23 -11.19
CA THR A 263 9.64 -23.18 -12.19
C THR A 263 9.31 -21.80 -11.65
N TYR A 264 10.29 -20.89 -11.66
CA TYR A 264 10.15 -19.56 -11.05
C TYR A 264 10.22 -18.43 -12.06
N LEU A 265 9.47 -17.36 -11.79
CA LEU A 265 9.62 -16.05 -12.38
C LEU A 265 10.85 -15.38 -11.80
N ARG A 266 11.73 -14.92 -12.67
CA ARG A 266 12.69 -13.89 -12.33
C ARG A 266 12.01 -12.55 -12.49
N ILE A 267 11.65 -11.92 -11.37
CA ILE A 267 11.13 -10.56 -11.38
C ILE A 267 12.33 -9.61 -11.34
N THR A 268 12.55 -8.97 -12.47
CA THR A 268 13.39 -7.80 -12.68
C THR A 268 12.67 -6.54 -12.21
N HIS A 269 13.43 -5.65 -11.59
CA HIS A 269 13.29 -4.20 -11.65
C HIS A 269 11.93 -3.59 -11.27
N TRP A 270 11.91 -2.95 -10.10
CA TRP A 270 10.89 -1.98 -9.70
C TRP A 270 11.52 -0.59 -9.60
N THR A 271 10.74 0.42 -9.96
CA THR A 271 11.05 1.83 -9.70
C THR A 271 10.15 2.26 -8.55
N ILE A 272 10.73 2.74 -7.45
CA ILE A 272 9.97 3.41 -6.39
C ILE A 272 9.53 4.75 -6.98
N PHE A 273 8.23 5.03 -6.92
CA PHE A 273 7.68 6.33 -7.28
C PHE A 273 7.48 7.11 -5.99
N ASP A 274 8.19 8.23 -5.87
CA ASP A 274 7.91 9.28 -4.87
C ASP A 274 6.64 10.06 -5.22
#